data_AF-A0A9R0X2A6-F1
#
_entry.id   AF-A0A9R0X2A6-F1
#
_cell.length_a   1.000
_cell.length_b   1.000
_cell.length_c   1.000
_cell.angle_alpha   90.00
_cell.angle_beta   90.00
_cell.angle_gamma   90.00
#
_symmetry.space_group_name_H-M   'P 1'
#
loop_
_entity.id
_entity.type
_entity.pdbx_description
1 polymer ?
#
loop_
_entity_poly.entity_id
_entity_poly.type
_entity_poly.pdbx_seq_one_letter_code
_entity_poly.pdbx_strand_id
1 'polypeptide(L)'
;MGTSSGANFHQQPPPQGMLPPRHGARAPSLQTSLRIDRVSLREIARERVDLVVEKMKVMPEEHLEEIKNELRSILEGTGGSHHIEEFLYLQKFVQGRGDLTPTMLSMAHHVQLEILVAIKTGIQAFLHPSVTIPQSHLVEVFLYKRCRNIACQSALPAEECRCNVCANRNGFCNLCMCVICNKFDFEVNTCRWVGCDFCSHWTHTDCAIRVGQIGTGQSIKSGTGHAEMLFRCQACQKTSELFGWVKDVFQQCAPGWDRDALVRELEFVCKIFRLSEDPKGRNLFRKCANLIERLRNSSPDSVNPRMILHALRELEMDSPKSSENEESGRLITPQEACNRIAEVVQEAVRKMELVAEEKMGLYKKARTAVEACDRELDEKARQVQEFKAERLRKKQQVEELESIVRLKQAEAEMFQLKASEARQEAERLQSIALAKSERAEQDYASLYLKRRLEEAEAEKQFLFEKIKLQDGHRPPQASSSVPGDSSQAPSQALMLSKIQDLLKNVRTMPTKSEAHSK
;
A
#
# COMPACT_ATOMS: atom_id res chain seq x y z
N MET A 1 -31.86 28.83 55.08
CA MET A 1 -32.24 27.59 54.37
C MET A 1 -31.13 27.33 53.37
N GLY A 2 -30.06 26.60 53.71
CA GLY A 2 -30.02 25.13 53.88
C GLY A 2 -29.93 24.48 52.49
N THR A 3 -28.97 23.64 52.10
CA THR A 3 -27.85 22.97 52.79
C THR A 3 -26.85 22.48 51.74
N SER A 4 -25.56 22.49 52.10
CA SER A 4 -24.43 21.85 51.40
C SER A 4 -24.26 20.42 51.92
N SER A 5 -23.89 19.47 51.07
CA SER A 5 -23.50 18.11 51.47
C SER A 5 -22.10 17.79 50.96
N GLY A 6 -21.13 17.81 51.87
CA GLY A 6 -19.87 17.09 51.76
C GLY A 6 -19.97 15.74 52.45
N ALA A 7 -19.25 14.74 51.95
CA ALA A 7 -19.06 13.46 52.63
C ALA A 7 -17.57 13.15 52.71
N ASN A 8 -17.13 12.92 53.94
CA ASN A 8 -15.76 12.71 54.39
C ASN A 8 -15.26 11.28 54.12
N PHE A 9 -13.96 11.18 53.90
CA PHE A 9 -13.17 9.96 53.93
C PHE A 9 -13.12 9.36 55.35
N HIS A 10 -13.26 8.04 55.46
CA HIS A 10 -12.86 7.27 56.62
C HIS A 10 -11.90 6.15 56.19
N GLN A 11 -10.68 6.19 56.75
CA GLN A 11 -9.67 5.15 56.67
C GLN A 11 -9.87 4.15 57.82
N GLN A 12 -9.82 2.86 57.53
CA GLN A 12 -9.48 1.80 58.50
C GLN A 12 -8.65 0.69 57.82
N PRO A 13 -7.79 -0.03 58.58
CA PRO A 13 -6.60 -0.74 58.08
C PRO A 13 -6.85 -2.22 57.72
N PRO A 14 -5.90 -2.93 57.07
CA PRO A 14 -6.13 -4.27 56.55
C PRO A 14 -5.86 -5.36 57.60
N PRO A 15 -6.54 -6.53 57.54
CA PRO A 15 -6.12 -7.70 58.30
C PRO A 15 -5.14 -8.56 57.48
N GLN A 16 -4.11 -9.03 58.18
CA GLN A 16 -3.10 -9.96 57.70
C GLN A 16 -3.62 -11.41 57.66
N GLY A 17 -3.13 -12.16 56.67
CA GLY A 17 -2.83 -13.59 56.81
C GLY A 17 -3.80 -14.56 56.14
N MET A 18 -3.39 -15.15 55.02
CA MET A 18 -3.51 -16.59 54.73
C MET A 18 -2.54 -16.97 53.58
N LEU A 19 -1.86 -18.10 53.75
CA LEU A 19 -0.79 -18.68 52.91
C LEU A 19 -1.30 -19.24 51.57
N PRO A 20 -0.43 -19.44 50.55
CA PRO A 20 -0.84 -19.87 49.21
C PRO A 20 -1.04 -21.40 49.10
N PRO A 21 -1.90 -21.90 48.19
CA PRO A 21 -1.98 -23.32 47.90
C PRO A 21 -0.81 -23.77 47.01
N ARG A 22 -0.27 -24.95 47.37
CA ARG A 22 0.85 -25.65 46.72
C ARG A 22 0.66 -25.84 45.21
N HIS A 23 1.73 -25.56 44.46
CA HIS A 23 1.91 -25.99 43.08
C HIS A 23 1.93 -27.53 42.98
N GLY A 24 0.91 -28.10 42.34
CA GLY A 24 0.97 -29.45 41.75
C GLY A 24 1.58 -29.36 40.36
N ALA A 25 2.64 -30.12 40.12
CA ALA A 25 3.31 -30.23 38.83
C ALA A 25 2.35 -30.71 37.73
N ARG A 26 2.19 -29.92 36.68
CA ARG A 26 1.57 -30.35 35.42
C ARG A 26 2.61 -30.24 34.31
N ALA A 27 2.76 -31.34 33.57
CA ALA A 27 3.73 -31.54 32.50
C ALA A 27 3.70 -30.41 31.45
N PRO A 28 4.84 -30.06 30.83
CA PRO A 28 4.88 -29.04 29.80
C PRO A 28 4.21 -29.59 28.54
N SER A 29 3.03 -29.06 28.21
CA SER A 29 2.51 -29.14 26.85
C SER A 29 3.46 -28.37 25.94
N LEU A 30 4.10 -29.09 25.02
CA LEU A 30 4.77 -28.54 23.85
C LEU A 30 3.82 -27.62 23.08
N GLN A 31 3.80 -26.33 23.44
CA GLN A 31 3.38 -25.28 22.54
C GLN A 31 4.55 -25.03 21.60
N THR A 32 4.59 -25.80 20.52
CA THR A 32 5.30 -25.40 19.31
C THR A 32 4.59 -24.17 18.77
N SER A 33 4.96 -22.99 19.28
CA SER A 33 4.70 -21.72 18.63
C SER A 33 5.42 -21.77 17.30
N LEU A 34 4.70 -22.07 16.22
CA LEU A 34 5.14 -21.74 14.88
C LEU A 34 5.36 -20.22 14.90
N ARG A 35 6.62 -19.79 15.02
CA ARG A 35 6.99 -18.39 14.76
C ARG A 35 6.49 -18.09 13.36
N ILE A 36 5.40 -17.32 13.25
CA ILE A 36 5.05 -16.68 11.99
C ILE A 36 6.27 -15.82 11.63
N ASP A 37 6.94 -16.20 10.57
CA ASP A 37 8.11 -15.49 10.04
C ASP A 37 7.65 -14.08 9.67
N ARG A 38 7.94 -13.10 10.54
CA ARG A 38 7.46 -11.72 10.38
C ARG A 38 8.19 -11.09 9.20
N VAL A 39 7.45 -10.55 8.25
CA VAL A 39 8.01 -9.79 7.14
C VAL A 39 8.63 -8.48 7.65
N SER A 40 9.87 -8.22 7.28
CA SER A 40 10.58 -6.96 7.60
C SER A 40 10.42 -5.89 6.49
N LEU A 41 10.63 -4.60 6.83
CA LEU A 41 10.66 -3.51 5.84
C LEU A 41 11.70 -3.74 4.74
N ARG A 42 12.86 -4.32 5.10
CA ARG A 42 13.93 -4.67 4.16
C ARG A 42 13.50 -5.76 3.19
N GLU A 43 12.78 -6.78 3.67
CA GLU A 43 12.17 -7.79 2.80
C GLU A 43 11.17 -7.16 1.84
N ILE A 44 10.27 -6.29 2.31
CA ILE A 44 9.30 -5.60 1.45
C ILE A 44 9.99 -4.79 0.35
N ALA A 45 11.05 -4.06 0.70
CA ALA A 45 11.79 -3.23 -0.24
C ALA A 45 12.60 -4.05 -1.26
N ARG A 46 13.19 -5.18 -0.85
CA ARG A 46 14.18 -5.94 -1.63
C ARG A 46 13.60 -7.13 -2.39
N GLU A 47 12.69 -7.89 -1.77
CA GLU A 47 12.22 -9.17 -2.30
C GLU A 47 11.10 -9.00 -3.32
N ARG A 48 10.94 -10.01 -4.19
CA ARG A 48 9.92 -9.99 -5.23
C ARG A 48 8.51 -9.89 -4.63
N VAL A 49 7.63 -9.18 -5.34
CA VAL A 49 6.27 -8.90 -4.87
C VAL A 49 5.47 -10.17 -4.59
N ASP A 50 5.61 -11.19 -5.46
CA ASP A 50 4.93 -12.48 -5.34
C ASP A 50 5.33 -13.29 -4.10
N LEU A 51 6.56 -13.14 -3.60
CA LEU A 51 6.99 -13.82 -2.37
C LEU A 51 6.46 -13.11 -1.12
N VAL A 52 6.51 -11.78 -1.12
CA VAL A 52 6.09 -10.96 0.01
C VAL A 52 4.56 -10.98 0.18
N VAL A 53 3.80 -10.96 -0.92
CA VAL A 53 2.32 -11.01 -0.85
C VAL A 53 1.83 -12.31 -0.20
N GLU A 54 2.45 -13.45 -0.50
CA GLU A 54 2.06 -14.74 0.12
C GLU A 54 2.31 -14.76 1.62
N LYS A 55 3.40 -14.14 2.08
CA LYS A 55 3.66 -13.97 3.51
C LYS A 55 2.62 -13.02 4.14
N MET A 56 2.37 -11.86 3.53
CA MET A 56 1.48 -10.82 4.11
C MET A 56 0.00 -11.23 4.13
N LYS A 57 -0.47 -12.06 3.18
CA LYS A 57 -1.86 -12.57 3.14
C LYS A 57 -2.28 -13.34 4.39
N VAL A 58 -1.34 -14.02 5.06
CA VAL A 58 -1.61 -14.83 6.25
C VAL A 58 -1.22 -14.11 7.55
N MET A 59 -0.75 -12.86 7.46
CA MET A 59 -0.38 -12.07 8.63
C MET A 59 -1.61 -11.39 9.25
N PRO A 60 -1.70 -11.32 10.59
CA PRO A 60 -2.68 -10.50 11.28
C PRO A 60 -2.53 -9.00 10.95
N GLU A 61 -3.66 -8.28 10.88
CA GLU A 61 -3.68 -6.84 10.59
C GLU A 61 -2.83 -6.02 11.57
N GLU A 62 -2.78 -6.43 12.84
CA GLU A 62 -1.94 -5.81 13.87
C GLU A 62 -0.45 -5.79 13.47
N HIS A 63 0.06 -6.88 12.90
CA HIS A 63 1.45 -6.95 12.43
C HIS A 63 1.67 -6.10 11.18
N LEU A 64 0.69 -6.01 10.29
CA LEU A 64 0.76 -5.14 9.12
C LEU A 64 0.86 -3.66 9.54
N GLU A 65 0.08 -3.28 10.54
CA GLU A 65 0.09 -1.93 11.11
C GLU A 65 1.38 -1.66 11.90
N GLU A 66 1.94 -2.64 12.63
CA GLU A 66 3.27 -2.55 13.24
C GLU A 66 4.35 -2.17 12.21
N ILE A 67 4.34 -2.81 11.04
CA ILE A 67 5.31 -2.51 9.96
C ILE A 67 5.10 -1.09 9.40
N LYS A 68 3.85 -0.65 9.22
CA LYS A 68 3.53 0.73 8.82
C LYS A 68 4.03 1.75 9.84
N ASN A 69 3.84 1.47 11.13
CA ASN A 69 4.32 2.30 12.24
C ASN A 69 5.85 2.40 12.25
N GLU A 70 6.55 1.28 12.03
CA GLU A 70 8.01 1.24 11.93
C GLU A 70 8.51 2.20 10.83
N LEU A 71 7.94 2.12 9.62
CA LEU A 71 8.33 3.01 8.52
C LEU A 71 7.96 4.47 8.80
N ARG A 72 6.83 4.74 9.45
CA ARG A 72 6.48 6.11 9.87
C ARG A 72 7.54 6.69 10.81
N SER A 73 7.98 5.93 11.82
CA SER A 73 9.03 6.35 12.73
C SER A 73 10.37 6.63 12.03
N ILE A 74 10.73 5.80 11.04
CA ILE A 74 11.91 6.03 10.19
C ILE A 74 11.78 7.35 9.42
N LEU A 75 10.64 7.57 8.76
CA LEU A 75 10.37 8.77 7.96
C LEU A 75 10.21 10.06 8.79
N GLU A 76 9.82 9.96 10.06
CA GLU A 76 9.77 11.10 10.98
C GLU A 76 11.16 11.62 11.34
N GLY A 77 12.21 10.78 11.22
CA GLY A 77 13.59 11.18 11.48
C GLY A 77 13.90 11.44 12.96
N THR A 78 13.02 11.04 13.88
CA THR A 78 13.18 11.21 15.33
C THR A 78 14.34 10.36 15.91
N GLY A 79 14.77 9.31 15.21
CA GLY A 79 15.90 8.45 15.57
C GLY A 79 17.29 8.92 15.07
N GLY A 80 17.43 10.18 14.63
CA GLY A 80 18.72 10.75 14.24
C GLY A 80 19.30 10.17 12.93
N SER A 81 20.63 10.10 12.83
CA SER A 81 21.34 9.69 11.60
C SER A 81 21.00 8.27 11.15
N HIS A 82 20.74 7.35 12.10
CA HIS A 82 20.39 5.96 11.79
C HIS A 82 19.08 5.84 10.97
N HIS A 83 18.04 6.63 11.30
CA HIS A 83 16.78 6.60 10.54
C HIS A 83 16.96 7.17 9.13
N ILE A 84 17.79 8.20 8.98
CA ILE A 84 18.11 8.78 7.68
C ILE A 84 18.84 7.75 6.81
N GLU A 85 19.86 7.08 7.35
CA GLU A 85 20.60 6.04 6.64
C GLU A 85 19.69 4.86 6.27
N GLU A 86 18.88 4.36 7.20
CA GLU A 86 17.95 3.25 6.94
C GLU A 86 16.95 3.61 5.83
N PHE A 87 16.36 4.81 5.88
CA PHE A 87 15.46 5.27 4.83
C PHE A 87 16.15 5.30 3.46
N LEU A 88 17.39 5.82 3.39
CA LEU A 88 18.17 5.84 2.16
C LEU A 88 18.47 4.42 1.64
N TYR A 89 18.75 3.46 2.52
CA TYR A 89 18.90 2.05 2.13
C TYR A 89 17.62 1.45 1.57
N LEU A 90 16.49 1.62 2.25
CA LEU A 90 15.18 1.14 1.78
C LEU A 90 14.82 1.76 0.43
N GLN A 91 15.01 3.07 0.28
CA GLN A 91 14.73 3.78 -0.96
C GLN A 91 15.63 3.31 -2.09
N LYS A 92 16.92 3.05 -1.83
CA LYS A 92 17.86 2.49 -2.81
C LYS A 92 17.42 1.10 -3.28
N PHE A 93 16.95 0.23 -2.39
CA PHE A 93 16.41 -1.08 -2.77
C PHE A 93 15.22 -0.93 -3.71
N VAL A 94 14.22 -0.11 -3.34
CA VAL A 94 13.01 0.08 -4.15
C VAL A 94 13.33 0.72 -5.51
N GLN A 95 14.27 1.67 -5.58
CA GLN A 95 14.67 2.31 -6.84
C GLN A 95 15.47 1.37 -7.76
N GLY A 96 16.21 0.41 -7.21
CA GLY A 96 16.99 -0.56 -7.99
C GLY A 96 16.16 -1.71 -8.59
N ARG A 97 14.87 -1.79 -8.27
CA ARG A 97 13.99 -2.91 -8.64
C ARG A 97 13.37 -2.72 -10.03
N GLY A 98 13.88 -3.46 -11.01
CA GLY A 98 13.30 -3.51 -12.37
C GLY A 98 12.04 -4.37 -12.50
N ASP A 99 11.77 -5.25 -11.53
CA ASP A 99 10.60 -6.15 -11.51
C ASP A 99 9.29 -5.45 -11.09
N LEU A 100 9.36 -4.24 -10.53
CA LEU A 100 8.20 -3.44 -10.10
C LEU A 100 7.44 -2.82 -11.28
N THR A 101 6.92 -3.69 -12.13
CA THR A 101 6.08 -3.38 -13.29
C THR A 101 4.62 -3.13 -12.87
N PRO A 102 3.79 -2.48 -13.72
CA PRO A 102 2.38 -2.25 -13.41
C PRO A 102 1.64 -3.53 -13.02
N THR A 103 1.88 -4.63 -13.74
CA THR A 103 1.26 -5.93 -13.49
C THR A 103 1.69 -6.52 -12.15
N MET A 104 2.98 -6.44 -11.80
CA MET A 104 3.47 -6.94 -10.51
C MET A 104 2.93 -6.12 -9.34
N LEU A 105 2.90 -4.79 -9.45
CA LEU A 105 2.36 -3.92 -8.41
C LEU A 105 0.85 -4.11 -8.19
N SER A 106 0.09 -4.42 -9.23
CA SER A 106 -1.33 -4.76 -9.12
C SER A 106 -1.61 -6.07 -8.40
N MET A 107 -0.62 -6.97 -8.27
CA MET A 107 -0.74 -8.20 -7.48
C MET A 107 -0.26 -8.04 -6.03
N ALA A 108 0.38 -6.93 -5.69
CA ALA A 108 0.90 -6.67 -4.35
C ALA A 108 -0.23 -6.67 -3.31
N HIS A 109 0.11 -7.02 -2.07
CA HIS A 109 -0.77 -6.74 -0.93
C HIS A 109 -0.98 -5.23 -0.81
N HIS A 110 -2.17 -4.77 -0.40
CA HIS A 110 -2.46 -3.33 -0.33
C HIS A 110 -1.46 -2.58 0.58
N VAL A 111 -1.24 -3.08 1.80
CA VAL A 111 -0.23 -2.54 2.75
C VAL A 111 1.19 -2.59 2.18
N GLN A 112 1.55 -3.65 1.44
CA GLN A 112 2.86 -3.73 0.79
C GLN A 112 3.04 -2.58 -0.20
N LEU A 113 2.00 -2.26 -0.96
CA LEU A 113 2.01 -1.20 -1.94
C LEU A 113 2.06 0.19 -1.28
N GLU A 114 1.32 0.41 -0.18
CA GLU A 114 1.44 1.62 0.64
C GLU A 114 2.88 1.85 1.11
N ILE A 115 3.52 0.79 1.63
CA ILE A 115 4.91 0.82 2.09
C ILE A 115 5.87 1.13 0.93
N LEU A 116 5.73 0.45 -0.21
CA LEU A 116 6.57 0.71 -1.39
C LEU A 116 6.42 2.14 -1.91
N VAL A 117 5.20 2.68 -1.95
CA VAL A 117 4.93 4.06 -2.34
C VAL A 117 5.52 5.04 -1.32
N ALA A 118 5.35 4.80 -0.02
CA ALA A 118 5.91 5.63 1.03
C ALA A 118 7.44 5.66 1.00
N ILE A 119 8.10 4.51 0.80
CA ILE A 119 9.57 4.42 0.63
C ILE A 119 10.03 5.20 -0.61
N LYS A 120 9.35 4.99 -1.75
CA LYS A 120 9.72 5.64 -3.01
C LYS A 120 9.55 7.16 -2.97
N THR A 121 8.50 7.64 -2.30
CA THR A 121 8.14 9.06 -2.29
C THR A 121 8.69 9.83 -1.08
N GLY A 122 8.99 9.13 0.02
CA GLY A 122 9.33 9.71 1.31
C GLY A 122 8.15 10.36 2.03
N ILE A 123 6.90 9.98 1.70
CA ILE A 123 5.69 10.62 2.23
C ILE A 123 5.00 9.69 3.22
N GLN A 124 4.90 10.12 4.48
CA GLN A 124 4.28 9.36 5.57
C GLN A 124 2.77 9.21 5.44
N ALA A 125 2.10 10.16 4.77
CA ALA A 125 0.65 10.19 4.68
C ALA A 125 0.05 8.96 3.97
N PHE A 126 0.84 8.24 3.15
CA PHE A 126 0.45 6.95 2.56
C PHE A 126 0.31 5.82 3.59
N LEU A 127 0.85 5.99 4.80
CA LEU A 127 0.86 5.01 5.87
C LEU A 127 -0.16 5.35 6.98
N HIS A 128 -0.92 6.43 6.83
CA HIS A 128 -1.81 6.93 7.87
C HIS A 128 -3.12 6.10 7.91
N PRO A 129 -3.60 5.64 9.09
CA PRO A 129 -4.78 4.77 9.17
C PRO A 129 -6.07 5.39 8.62
N SER A 130 -6.21 6.71 8.67
CA SER A 130 -7.40 7.40 8.12
C SER A 130 -7.33 7.69 6.62
N VAL A 131 -6.23 7.33 5.97
CA VAL A 131 -6.01 7.58 4.54
C VAL A 131 -6.17 6.28 3.79
N THR A 132 -7.33 6.09 3.16
CA THR A 132 -7.58 4.93 2.28
C THR A 132 -7.42 5.35 0.82
N ILE A 133 -6.38 4.83 0.16
CA ILE A 133 -6.13 5.09 -1.27
C ILE A 133 -6.41 3.83 -2.08
N PRO A 134 -7.15 3.92 -3.19
CA PRO A 134 -7.36 2.78 -4.08
C PRO A 134 -6.04 2.18 -4.57
N GLN A 135 -5.97 0.86 -4.68
CA GLN A 135 -4.77 0.15 -5.14
C GLN A 135 -4.29 0.67 -6.52
N SER A 136 -5.21 0.91 -7.46
CA SER A 136 -4.90 1.48 -8.77
C SER A 136 -4.20 2.84 -8.68
N HIS A 137 -4.64 3.72 -7.78
CA HIS A 137 -4.03 5.03 -7.56
C HIS A 137 -2.63 4.89 -6.95
N LEU A 138 -2.43 3.97 -6.01
CA LEU A 138 -1.09 3.70 -5.45
C LEU A 138 -0.12 3.20 -6.54
N VAL A 139 -0.58 2.31 -7.43
CA VAL A 139 0.22 1.85 -8.59
C VAL A 139 0.57 3.04 -9.50
N GLU A 140 -0.38 3.90 -9.82
CA GLU A 140 -0.15 5.07 -10.67
C GLU A 140 0.80 6.09 -10.02
N VAL A 141 0.68 6.34 -8.71
CA VAL A 141 1.61 7.18 -7.97
C VAL A 141 3.02 6.58 -8.01
N PHE A 142 3.15 5.27 -7.76
CA PHE A 142 4.43 4.57 -7.83
C PHE A 142 5.08 4.72 -9.21
N LEU A 143 4.27 4.68 -10.28
CA LEU A 143 4.73 4.80 -11.66
C LEU A 143 4.79 6.24 -12.19
N TYR A 144 4.64 7.25 -11.32
CA TYR A 144 4.69 8.67 -11.68
C TYR A 144 3.58 9.13 -12.65
N LYS A 145 2.47 8.38 -12.74
CA LYS A 145 1.30 8.69 -13.57
C LYS A 145 0.20 9.45 -12.81
N ARG A 146 0.32 9.53 -11.48
CA ARG A 146 -0.59 10.28 -10.62
C ARG A 146 0.18 11.11 -9.60
N CYS A 147 -0.37 12.26 -9.25
CA CYS A 147 0.21 13.16 -8.26
C CYS A 147 0.35 12.45 -6.90
N ARG A 148 1.56 12.52 -6.34
CA ARG A 148 1.87 11.98 -5.00
C ARG A 148 1.30 12.81 -3.84
N ASN A 149 0.74 13.98 -4.10
CA ASN A 149 -0.02 14.74 -3.11
C ASN A 149 -1.42 14.13 -3.01
N ILE A 150 -1.71 13.51 -1.86
CA ILE A 150 -2.95 12.77 -1.58
C ILE A 150 -4.19 13.67 -1.63
N ALA A 151 -4.05 14.98 -1.44
CA ALA A 151 -5.14 15.94 -1.62
C ALA A 151 -5.40 16.28 -3.10
N CYS A 152 -4.35 16.25 -3.94
CA CYS A 152 -4.42 16.65 -5.35
C CYS A 152 -4.90 15.53 -6.26
N GLN A 153 -4.31 14.34 -6.12
CA GLN A 153 -4.65 13.11 -6.87
C GLN A 153 -4.74 13.23 -8.40
N SER A 154 -4.33 14.32 -9.03
CA SER A 154 -4.46 14.50 -10.48
C SER A 154 -3.64 13.46 -11.26
N ALA A 155 -4.17 13.00 -12.38
CA ALA A 155 -3.38 12.27 -13.37
C ALA A 155 -2.27 13.20 -13.91
N LEU A 156 -1.12 12.62 -14.26
CA LEU A 156 0.06 13.37 -14.70
C LEU A 156 0.39 13.08 -16.19
N PRO A 157 0.72 14.11 -16.98
CA PRO A 157 0.69 15.55 -16.66
C PRO A 157 -0.70 16.08 -16.30
N ALA A 158 -0.78 16.94 -15.28
CA ALA A 158 -2.07 17.50 -14.88
C ALA A 158 -2.57 18.52 -15.91
N GLU A 159 -3.89 18.56 -16.09
CA GLU A 159 -4.56 19.37 -17.13
C GLU A 159 -3.99 19.14 -18.55
N GLU A 160 -3.44 17.96 -18.82
CA GLU A 160 -2.81 17.61 -20.11
C GLU A 160 -1.73 18.61 -20.54
N CYS A 161 -1.04 19.24 -19.58
CA CYS A 161 -0.01 20.22 -19.86
C CYS A 161 1.13 19.61 -20.71
N ARG A 162 1.42 20.23 -21.85
CA ARG A 162 2.42 19.76 -22.83
C ARG A 162 3.79 20.42 -22.72
N CYS A 163 4.06 21.14 -21.64
CA CYS A 163 5.33 21.83 -21.49
C CYS A 163 6.48 20.86 -21.19
N ASN A 164 7.72 21.30 -21.49
CA ASN A 164 8.93 20.50 -21.31
C ASN A 164 9.16 20.08 -19.84
N VAL A 165 8.72 20.90 -18.87
CA VAL A 165 8.82 20.59 -17.44
C VAL A 165 7.89 19.43 -17.08
N CYS A 166 6.60 19.51 -17.45
CA CYS A 166 5.62 18.48 -17.14
C CYS A 166 5.86 17.17 -17.90
N ALA A 167 6.38 17.24 -19.12
CA ALA A 167 6.63 16.05 -19.94
C ALA A 167 7.85 15.23 -19.45
N ASN A 168 8.90 15.89 -18.95
CA ASN A 168 10.17 15.23 -18.66
C ASN A 168 10.45 15.00 -17.17
N ARG A 169 9.68 15.61 -16.27
CA ARG A 169 9.89 15.43 -14.82
C ARG A 169 8.93 14.41 -14.26
N ASN A 170 9.45 13.21 -14.01
CA ASN A 170 8.70 12.12 -13.41
C ASN A 170 8.00 12.55 -12.11
N GLY A 171 6.68 12.43 -12.09
CA GLY A 171 5.85 12.67 -10.91
C GLY A 171 5.62 14.14 -10.58
N PHE A 172 6.07 15.07 -11.43
CA PHE A 172 5.83 16.49 -11.25
C PHE A 172 4.38 16.85 -11.58
N CYS A 173 3.73 17.57 -10.67
CA CYS A 173 2.38 18.10 -10.87
C CYS A 173 2.43 19.63 -10.90
N ASN A 174 2.07 20.25 -12.03
CA ASN A 174 2.04 21.71 -12.18
C ASN A 174 0.97 22.38 -11.31
N LEU A 175 -0.02 21.64 -10.78
CA LEU A 175 -1.09 22.19 -9.95
C LEU A 175 -0.67 22.42 -8.49
N CYS A 176 0.25 21.61 -7.96
CA CYS A 176 0.57 21.67 -6.53
C CYS A 176 2.07 21.58 -6.21
N MET A 177 2.94 21.38 -7.19
CA MET A 177 4.39 21.27 -6.95
C MET A 177 5.14 22.48 -7.48
N CYS A 178 6.15 22.90 -6.72
CA CYS A 178 7.05 23.97 -7.09
C CYS A 178 7.94 23.55 -8.26
N VAL A 179 7.95 24.34 -9.34
CA VAL A 179 8.80 24.09 -10.53
C VAL A 179 10.30 24.07 -10.20
N ILE A 180 10.74 24.64 -9.08
CA ILE A 180 12.16 24.64 -8.72
C ILE A 180 12.54 23.39 -7.93
N CYS A 181 11.83 23.10 -6.84
CA CYS A 181 12.22 22.02 -5.92
C CYS A 181 11.42 20.73 -6.04
N ASN A 182 10.39 20.69 -6.90
CA ASN A 182 9.44 19.57 -7.08
C ASN A 182 8.72 19.13 -5.79
N LYS A 183 8.76 19.96 -4.74
CA LYS A 183 8.03 19.75 -3.48
C LYS A 183 6.69 20.46 -3.53
N PHE A 184 5.76 19.95 -2.75
CA PHE A 184 4.47 20.56 -2.45
C PHE A 184 4.38 20.76 -0.94
N ASP A 185 3.49 21.65 -0.53
CA ASP A 185 2.99 21.76 0.84
C ASP A 185 1.46 21.83 0.79
N PHE A 186 0.82 22.05 1.93
CA PHE A 186 -0.63 22.18 2.06
C PHE A 186 -1.07 23.63 2.26
N GLU A 187 -0.16 24.58 2.03
CA GLU A 187 -0.46 26.00 2.17
C GLU A 187 -1.27 26.46 0.96
N VAL A 188 -2.38 27.12 1.22
CA VAL A 188 -3.26 27.71 0.20
C VAL A 188 -3.55 29.14 0.61
N ASN A 189 -4.01 29.97 -0.34
CA ASN A 189 -4.38 31.35 -0.05
C ASN A 189 -3.23 32.14 0.60
N THR A 190 -2.02 32.04 0.02
CA THR A 190 -0.77 32.54 0.61
C THR A 190 0.13 33.20 -0.44
N CYS A 191 0.92 34.18 -0.02
CA CYS A 191 2.04 34.78 -0.74
C CYS A 191 3.30 33.89 -0.79
N ARG A 192 3.28 32.70 -0.15
CA ARG A 192 4.36 31.72 -0.15
C ARG A 192 4.55 31.02 -1.50
N TRP A 193 3.54 31.08 -2.36
CA TRP A 193 3.54 30.46 -3.68
C TRP A 193 3.28 31.52 -4.74
N VAL A 194 4.17 31.69 -5.72
CA VAL A 194 3.95 32.59 -6.86
C VAL A 194 3.50 31.78 -8.07
N GLY A 195 2.39 32.19 -8.68
CA GLY A 195 1.88 31.64 -9.93
C GLY A 195 2.39 32.42 -11.15
N CYS A 196 2.54 31.73 -12.28
CA CYS A 196 2.86 32.40 -13.55
C CYS A 196 1.59 32.69 -14.36
N ASP A 197 1.39 33.95 -14.76
CA ASP A 197 0.23 34.42 -15.53
C ASP A 197 0.06 33.74 -16.91
N PHE A 198 1.12 33.14 -17.44
CA PHE A 198 1.14 32.62 -18.82
C PHE A 198 1.04 31.11 -18.93
N CYS A 199 1.40 30.38 -17.88
CA CYS A 199 1.47 28.91 -17.94
C CYS A 199 0.93 28.22 -16.69
N SER A 200 0.39 28.99 -15.74
CA SER A 200 -0.25 28.49 -14.50
C SER A 200 0.62 27.55 -13.67
N HIS A 201 1.94 27.62 -13.84
CA HIS A 201 2.88 26.89 -13.01
C HIS A 201 3.18 27.66 -11.73
N TRP A 202 3.29 26.92 -10.63
CA TRP A 202 3.50 27.47 -9.30
C TRP A 202 4.94 27.28 -8.82
N THR A 203 5.44 28.23 -8.06
CA THR A 203 6.79 28.21 -7.50
C THR A 203 6.78 28.76 -6.08
N HIS A 204 7.40 28.07 -5.12
CA HIS A 204 7.60 28.66 -3.79
C HIS A 204 8.37 29.97 -3.90
N THR A 205 7.88 31.02 -3.24
CA THR A 205 8.50 32.36 -3.20
C THR A 205 9.96 32.28 -2.75
N ASP A 206 10.26 31.55 -1.68
CA ASP A 206 11.64 31.37 -1.19
C ASP A 206 12.54 30.63 -2.21
N CYS A 207 11.98 29.70 -3.00
CA CYS A 207 12.73 29.05 -4.06
C CYS A 207 13.06 30.03 -5.18
N ALA A 208 12.07 30.81 -5.63
CA ALA A 208 12.23 31.79 -6.70
C ALA A 208 13.24 32.89 -6.31
N ILE A 209 13.18 33.40 -5.09
CA ILE A 209 14.15 34.38 -4.57
C ILE A 209 15.56 33.79 -4.58
N ARG A 210 15.74 32.57 -4.06
CA ARG A 210 17.06 31.92 -3.94
C ARG A 210 17.78 31.74 -5.28
N VAL A 211 17.02 31.48 -6.35
CA VAL A 211 17.59 31.31 -7.71
C VAL A 211 17.56 32.59 -8.53
N GLY A 212 17.21 33.74 -7.94
CA GLY A 212 17.19 35.04 -8.62
C GLY A 212 16.07 35.20 -9.66
N GLN A 213 14.97 34.46 -9.52
CA GLN A 213 13.79 34.59 -10.39
C GLN A 213 12.83 35.69 -9.98
N ILE A 214 12.97 36.22 -8.77
CA ILE A 214 12.25 37.39 -8.29
C ILE A 214 13.25 38.55 -8.21
N GLY A 215 12.96 39.66 -8.89
CA GLY A 215 13.82 40.83 -8.87
C GLY A 215 13.24 42.00 -9.65
N THR A 216 13.90 43.14 -9.55
CA THR A 216 13.55 44.35 -10.31
C THR A 216 13.91 44.15 -11.79
N GLY A 217 12.98 44.43 -12.70
CA GLY A 217 13.22 44.50 -14.14
C GLY A 217 12.47 45.66 -14.79
N GLN A 218 12.69 45.87 -16.08
CA GLN A 218 12.01 46.92 -16.85
C GLN A 218 10.71 46.38 -17.45
N SER A 219 9.62 47.12 -17.29
CA SER A 219 8.35 46.79 -17.94
C SER A 219 8.40 47.04 -19.45
N ILE A 220 7.94 46.08 -20.25
CA ILE A 220 7.84 46.20 -21.72
C ILE A 220 6.51 46.87 -22.12
N LYS A 221 5.50 46.90 -21.23
CA LYS A 221 4.12 47.29 -21.56
C LYS A 221 3.89 48.81 -21.68
N SER A 222 4.84 49.63 -21.24
CA SER A 222 4.75 51.09 -21.30
C SER A 222 6.04 51.63 -21.92
N GLY A 223 5.94 52.41 -23.00
CA GLY A 223 7.10 52.95 -23.74
C GLY A 223 8.08 53.80 -22.90
N THR A 224 7.73 54.11 -21.66
CA THR A 224 8.63 54.55 -20.58
C THR A 224 8.91 53.38 -19.65
N GLY A 225 10.14 52.82 -19.72
CA GLY A 225 10.55 51.66 -18.93
C GLY A 225 10.62 51.99 -17.44
N HIS A 226 9.51 51.83 -16.73
CA HIS A 226 9.49 51.87 -15.26
C HIS A 226 10.05 50.56 -14.71
N ALA A 227 10.84 50.68 -13.65
CA ALA A 227 11.29 49.55 -12.87
C ALA A 227 10.08 48.91 -12.16
N GLU A 228 9.92 47.60 -12.30
CA GLU A 228 8.84 46.80 -11.70
C GLU A 228 9.44 45.56 -11.04
N MET A 229 8.77 45.04 -10.01
CA MET A 229 9.12 43.75 -9.43
C MET A 229 8.51 42.62 -10.25
N LEU A 230 9.36 41.74 -10.76
CA LEU A 230 8.96 40.69 -11.69
C LEU A 230 9.35 39.31 -11.16
N PHE A 231 8.51 38.33 -11.48
CA PHE A 231 8.80 36.91 -11.36
C PHE A 231 9.04 36.29 -12.73
N ARG A 232 10.25 35.77 -12.98
CA ARG A 232 10.57 35.00 -14.18
C ARG A 232 10.28 33.52 -13.96
N CYS A 233 9.27 32.99 -14.64
CA CYS A 233 8.88 31.60 -14.50
C CYS A 233 9.92 30.63 -15.09
N GLN A 234 10.35 29.64 -14.32
CA GLN A 234 11.29 28.61 -14.79
C GLN A 234 10.75 27.76 -15.96
N ALA A 235 9.43 27.58 -16.05
CA ALA A 235 8.81 26.71 -17.05
C ALA A 235 8.70 27.37 -18.44
N CYS A 236 8.18 28.61 -18.51
CA CYS A 236 7.95 29.30 -19.78
C CYS A 236 8.89 30.49 -20.03
N GLN A 237 9.75 30.84 -19.06
CA GLN A 237 10.72 31.94 -19.12
C GLN A 237 10.12 33.36 -19.27
N LYS A 238 8.78 33.47 -19.27
CA LYS A 238 8.06 34.74 -19.26
C LYS A 238 8.04 35.34 -17.85
N THR A 239 7.88 36.66 -17.79
CA THR A 239 7.87 37.43 -16.55
C THR A 239 6.45 37.83 -16.15
N SER A 240 6.05 37.54 -14.92
CA SER A 240 4.78 37.95 -14.31
C SER A 240 5.04 39.10 -13.33
N GLU A 241 4.11 40.03 -13.21
CA GLU A 241 4.25 41.23 -12.38
C GLU A 241 3.82 40.91 -10.93
N LEU A 242 4.61 41.29 -9.92
CA LEU A 242 4.44 40.83 -8.54
C LEU A 242 3.59 41.73 -7.65
N PHE A 243 3.52 43.03 -7.93
CA PHE A 243 2.73 43.99 -7.16
C PHE A 243 1.24 43.71 -7.30
N GLY A 244 0.74 43.58 -8.53
CA GLY A 244 -0.63 43.20 -8.84
C GLY A 244 -0.96 41.82 -8.30
N TRP A 245 -0.03 40.86 -8.46
CA TRP A 245 -0.20 39.52 -7.91
C TRP A 245 -0.39 39.52 -6.38
N VAL A 246 0.46 40.24 -5.63
CA VAL A 246 0.30 40.37 -4.17
C VAL A 246 -1.02 41.06 -3.81
N LYS A 247 -1.40 42.10 -4.57
CA LYS A 247 -2.67 42.79 -4.38
C LYS A 247 -3.85 41.82 -4.51
N ASP A 248 -3.88 41.00 -5.54
CA ASP A 248 -4.96 40.05 -5.80
C ASP A 248 -5.05 38.98 -4.70
N VAL A 249 -3.90 38.46 -4.24
CA VAL A 249 -3.85 37.52 -3.10
C VAL A 249 -4.43 38.16 -1.85
N PHE A 250 -4.01 39.38 -1.49
CA PHE A 250 -4.52 40.05 -0.31
C PHE A 250 -6.02 40.38 -0.42
N GLN A 251 -6.50 40.79 -1.59
CA GLN A 251 -7.93 41.07 -1.80
C GLN A 251 -8.80 39.82 -1.65
N GLN A 252 -8.35 38.70 -2.21
CA GLN A 252 -9.13 37.47 -2.21
C GLN A 252 -9.01 36.67 -0.90
N CYS A 253 -7.83 36.67 -0.28
CA CYS A 253 -7.48 35.74 0.79
C CYS A 253 -7.46 36.38 2.18
N ALA A 254 -7.08 37.65 2.30
CA ALA A 254 -6.90 38.29 3.61
C ALA A 254 -8.15 38.33 4.50
N PRO A 255 -9.40 38.40 3.99
CA PRO A 255 -10.59 38.31 4.83
C PRO A 255 -10.70 37.01 5.64
N GLY A 256 -10.03 35.94 5.21
CA GLY A 256 -10.01 34.64 5.89
C GLY A 256 -8.80 34.42 6.80
N TRP A 257 -7.85 35.36 6.86
CA TRP A 257 -6.64 35.19 7.67
C TRP A 257 -6.85 35.65 9.12
N ASP A 258 -6.30 34.86 10.05
CA ASP A 258 -6.09 35.33 11.42
C ASP A 258 -4.85 36.25 11.50
N ARG A 259 -4.59 36.75 12.71
CA ARG A 259 -3.46 37.64 12.98
C ARG A 259 -2.11 37.02 12.59
N ASP A 260 -1.90 35.75 12.92
CA ASP A 260 -0.60 35.11 12.74
C ASP A 260 -0.37 34.76 11.27
N ALA A 261 -1.42 34.32 10.56
CA ALA A 261 -1.42 34.16 9.11
C ALA A 261 -1.11 35.50 8.42
N LEU A 262 -1.80 36.58 8.78
CA LEU A 262 -1.55 37.91 8.21
C LEU A 262 -0.09 38.35 8.40
N VAL A 263 0.48 38.17 9.61
CA VAL A 263 1.88 38.50 9.87
C VAL A 263 2.82 37.68 8.98
N ARG A 264 2.60 36.35 8.85
CA ARG A 264 3.39 35.49 7.97
C ARG A 264 3.32 35.92 6.51
N GLU A 265 2.13 36.28 6.03
CA GLU A 265 1.95 36.71 4.64
C GLU A 265 2.62 38.06 4.36
N LEU A 266 2.50 39.01 5.29
CA LEU A 266 3.22 40.29 5.20
C LEU A 266 4.75 40.09 5.20
N GLU A 267 5.27 39.11 5.94
CA GLU A 267 6.71 38.77 5.89
C GLU A 267 7.14 38.28 4.51
N PHE A 268 6.31 37.50 3.80
CA PHE A 268 6.58 37.11 2.42
C PHE A 268 6.55 38.30 1.46
N VAL A 269 5.61 39.23 1.61
CA VAL A 269 5.63 40.48 0.85
C VAL A 269 6.93 41.25 1.12
N CYS A 270 7.32 41.38 2.38
CA CYS A 270 8.59 42.00 2.73
C CYS A 270 9.80 41.29 2.11
N LYS A 271 9.79 39.95 1.99
CA LYS A 271 10.86 39.20 1.30
C LYS A 271 10.88 39.50 -0.21
N ILE A 272 9.72 39.52 -0.86
CA ILE A 272 9.59 39.79 -2.30
C ILE A 272 10.12 41.19 -2.63
N PHE A 273 9.70 42.20 -1.88
CA PHE A 273 9.98 43.61 -2.19
C PHE A 273 11.22 44.19 -1.51
N ARG A 274 11.97 43.38 -0.73
CA ARG A 274 13.15 43.84 0.03
C ARG A 274 14.17 44.60 -0.81
N LEU A 275 14.43 44.12 -2.02
CA LEU A 275 15.44 44.66 -2.94
C LEU A 275 14.78 45.40 -4.12
N SER A 276 13.53 45.84 -3.96
CA SER A 276 12.79 46.53 -5.00
C SER A 276 13.39 47.91 -5.28
N GLU A 277 13.65 48.21 -6.55
CA GLU A 277 14.01 49.57 -6.99
C GLU A 277 12.78 50.38 -7.42
N ASP A 278 11.66 49.70 -7.66
CA ASP A 278 10.35 50.29 -7.97
C ASP A 278 9.85 51.14 -6.79
N PRO A 279 9.51 52.43 -7.01
CA PRO A 279 8.88 53.26 -5.99
C PRO A 279 7.64 52.64 -5.34
N LYS A 280 6.80 51.92 -6.12
CA LYS A 280 5.60 51.27 -5.57
C LYS A 280 5.99 50.10 -4.66
N GLY A 281 6.85 49.22 -5.14
CA GLY A 281 7.40 48.12 -4.35
C GLY A 281 8.09 48.55 -3.06
N ARG A 282 8.92 49.60 -3.08
CA ARG A 282 9.57 50.15 -1.86
C ARG A 282 8.58 50.71 -0.85
N ASN A 283 7.52 51.35 -1.32
CA ASN A 283 6.46 51.85 -0.44
C ASN A 283 5.70 50.68 0.20
N LEU A 284 5.36 49.66 -0.58
CA LEU A 284 4.69 48.46 -0.09
C LEU A 284 5.52 47.76 0.98
N PHE A 285 6.82 47.54 0.72
CA PHE A 285 7.76 46.99 1.69
C PHE A 285 7.73 47.74 3.03
N ARG A 286 7.83 49.08 3.01
CA ARG A 286 7.82 49.91 4.22
C ARG A 286 6.51 49.81 4.98
N LYS A 287 5.36 49.86 4.28
CA LYS A 287 4.04 49.73 4.89
C LYS A 287 3.85 48.37 5.56
N CYS A 288 4.24 47.29 4.88
CA CYS A 288 4.17 45.95 5.42
C CYS A 288 5.07 45.77 6.66
N ALA A 289 6.31 46.27 6.62
CA ALA A 289 7.23 46.23 7.77
C ALA A 289 6.65 46.94 9.00
N ASN A 290 6.14 48.16 8.82
CA ASN A 290 5.49 48.92 9.89
C ASN A 290 4.26 48.21 10.45
N LEU A 291 3.45 47.59 9.58
CA LEU A 291 2.26 46.84 9.98
C LEU A 291 2.61 45.59 10.79
N ILE A 292 3.65 44.86 10.40
CA ILE A 292 4.15 43.70 11.16
C ILE A 292 4.54 44.12 12.58
N GLU A 293 5.30 45.22 12.73
CA GLU A 293 5.69 45.73 14.04
C GLU A 293 4.47 46.13 14.89
N ARG A 294 3.50 46.86 14.30
CA ARG A 294 2.24 47.19 14.98
C ARG A 294 1.52 45.94 15.45
N LEU A 295 1.36 44.93 14.60
CA LEU A 295 0.63 43.70 14.91
C LEU A 295 1.33 42.87 16.01
N ARG A 296 2.66 42.80 15.99
CA ARG A 296 3.45 42.08 17.01
C ARG A 296 3.42 42.76 18.37
N ASN A 297 3.40 44.09 18.40
CA ASN A 297 3.39 44.88 19.63
C ASN A 297 1.98 45.12 20.21
N SER A 298 0.92 44.82 19.44
CA SER A 298 -0.48 44.93 19.89
C SER A 298 -0.87 43.72 20.75
N SER A 299 -1.69 43.93 21.80
CA SER A 299 -2.21 42.82 22.60
C SER A 299 -3.16 41.95 21.77
N PRO A 300 -3.21 40.62 21.98
CA PRO A 300 -4.04 39.70 21.19
C PRO A 300 -5.53 40.09 21.21
N ASP A 301 -6.01 40.65 22.32
CA ASP A 301 -7.40 41.09 22.50
C ASP A 301 -7.73 42.44 21.83
N SER A 302 -6.71 43.20 21.38
CA SER A 302 -6.90 44.52 20.75
C SER A 302 -6.99 44.47 19.22
N VAL A 303 -6.73 43.31 18.61
CA VAL A 303 -6.70 43.16 17.15
C VAL A 303 -8.09 42.82 16.63
N ASN A 304 -8.84 43.86 16.26
CA ASN A 304 -10.15 43.72 15.62
C ASN A 304 -9.99 43.41 14.11
N PRO A 305 -10.80 42.52 13.50
CA PRO A 305 -10.87 42.35 12.03
C PRO A 305 -10.97 43.66 11.24
N ARG A 306 -11.57 44.72 11.82
CA ARG A 306 -11.60 46.07 11.25
C ARG A 306 -10.23 46.74 11.13
N MET A 307 -9.30 46.46 12.04
CA MET A 307 -7.91 46.94 11.98
C MET A 307 -7.14 46.27 10.84
N ILE A 308 -7.40 44.98 10.58
CA ILE A 308 -6.85 44.24 9.43
C ILE A 308 -7.40 44.85 8.14
N LEU A 309 -8.72 45.02 8.02
CA LEU A 309 -9.34 45.66 6.86
C LEU A 309 -8.88 47.10 6.63
N HIS A 310 -8.69 47.89 7.70
CA HIS A 310 -8.13 49.24 7.60
C HIS A 310 -6.67 49.20 7.14
N ALA A 311 -5.86 48.27 7.65
CA ALA A 311 -4.48 48.11 7.23
C ALA A 311 -4.37 47.62 5.77
N LEU A 312 -5.28 46.77 5.31
CA LEU A 312 -5.43 46.37 3.91
C LEU A 312 -5.81 47.57 3.02
N ARG A 313 -6.70 48.43 3.51
CA ARG A 313 -7.08 49.69 2.84
C ARG A 313 -5.95 50.73 2.87
N GLU A 314 -5.12 50.77 3.90
CA GLU A 314 -3.87 51.55 3.92
C GLU A 314 -2.85 51.02 2.90
N LEU A 315 -2.89 49.71 2.61
CA LEU A 315 -2.12 49.07 1.55
C LEU A 315 -2.79 49.23 0.16
N GLU A 316 -4.02 49.74 0.05
CA GLU A 316 -4.59 50.17 -1.24
C GLU A 316 -3.78 51.37 -1.73
N MET A 317 -2.81 51.07 -2.59
CA MET A 317 -1.91 52.04 -3.17
C MET A 317 -2.59 52.74 -4.34
N ASP A 318 -3.40 53.75 -4.02
CA ASP A 318 -3.46 55.02 -4.74
C ASP A 318 -4.10 56.12 -3.87
N SER A 319 -3.44 57.27 -3.86
CA SER A 319 -3.92 58.54 -3.31
C SER A 319 -5.10 59.04 -4.16
N PRO A 320 -6.19 59.53 -3.57
CA PRO A 320 -7.03 60.49 -4.26
C PRO A 320 -6.19 61.75 -4.39
N LYS A 321 -5.81 62.09 -5.63
CA LYS A 321 -5.15 63.34 -5.97
C LYS A 321 -5.95 64.50 -5.38
N SER A 322 -5.29 65.28 -4.53
CA SER A 322 -5.69 66.63 -4.18
C SER A 322 -5.78 67.46 -5.46
N SER A 323 -6.97 67.95 -5.81
CA SER A 323 -7.09 69.18 -6.60
C SER A 323 -7.33 70.32 -5.63
N GLU A 324 -6.33 71.17 -5.50
CA GLU A 324 -6.41 72.48 -4.90
C GLU A 324 -7.54 73.29 -5.55
N ASN A 325 -8.39 73.91 -4.74
CA ASN A 325 -8.73 75.31 -4.96
C ASN A 325 -9.26 75.90 -3.65
N GLU A 326 -8.40 76.65 -2.96
CA GLU A 326 -8.86 77.72 -2.09
C GLU A 326 -9.42 78.83 -2.99
N GLU A 327 -10.72 79.10 -2.90
CA GLU A 327 -11.24 80.42 -3.25
C GLU A 327 -11.90 81.03 -2.02
N SER A 328 -11.19 82.04 -1.50
CA SER A 328 -11.53 82.86 -0.37
C SER A 328 -12.84 83.64 -0.62
N GLY A 329 -13.74 83.59 0.36
CA GLY A 329 -14.57 84.73 0.75
C GLY A 329 -15.58 85.26 -0.27
N ARG A 330 -16.64 84.50 -0.58
CA ARG A 330 -17.93 85.09 -1.00
C ARG A 330 -19.00 84.68 0.01
N LEU A 331 -19.69 85.66 0.60
CA LEU A 331 -20.87 85.41 1.44
C LEU A 331 -21.95 84.78 0.56
N ILE A 332 -22.14 83.47 0.69
CA ILE A 332 -23.17 82.71 0.00
C ILE A 332 -24.52 83.14 0.58
N THR A 333 -25.49 83.47 -0.27
CA THR A 333 -26.83 83.83 0.20
C THR A 333 -27.49 82.61 0.88
N PRO A 334 -28.36 82.80 1.89
CA PRO A 334 -29.03 81.67 2.56
C PRO A 334 -29.74 80.71 1.60
N GLN A 335 -30.28 81.24 0.49
CA GLN A 335 -30.92 80.45 -0.56
C GLN A 335 -29.95 79.52 -1.31
N GLU A 336 -28.73 80.00 -1.54
CA GLU A 336 -27.71 79.34 -2.33
C GLU A 336 -26.94 78.30 -1.50
N ALA A 337 -26.85 78.52 -0.17
CA ALA A 337 -26.46 77.50 0.79
C ALA A 337 -27.51 76.37 0.88
N CYS A 338 -28.80 76.70 0.94
CA CYS A 338 -29.88 75.71 0.94
C CYS A 338 -29.91 74.87 -0.35
N ASN A 339 -29.70 75.50 -1.52
CA ASN A 339 -29.65 74.79 -2.79
C ASN A 339 -28.46 73.82 -2.86
N ARG A 340 -27.26 74.23 -2.40
CA ARG A 340 -26.09 73.34 -2.33
C ARG A 340 -26.30 72.17 -1.37
N ILE A 341 -26.98 72.39 -0.24
CA ILE A 341 -27.33 71.32 0.70
C ILE A 341 -28.31 70.34 0.05
N ALA A 342 -29.32 70.84 -0.66
CA ALA A 342 -30.30 70.01 -1.36
C ALA A 342 -29.64 69.12 -2.44
N GLU A 343 -28.66 69.66 -3.19
CA GLU A 343 -27.90 68.89 -4.18
C GLU A 343 -27.06 67.77 -3.55
N VAL A 344 -26.37 68.06 -2.45
CA VAL A 344 -25.57 67.05 -1.72
C VAL A 344 -26.46 65.95 -1.12
N VAL A 345 -27.64 66.33 -0.60
CA VAL A 345 -28.61 65.37 -0.07
C VAL A 345 -29.20 64.51 -1.18
N GLN A 346 -29.58 65.10 -2.33
CA GLN A 346 -30.07 64.33 -3.47
C GLN A 346 -29.00 63.39 -4.05
N GLU A 347 -27.75 63.83 -4.11
CA GLU A 347 -26.62 62.99 -4.53
C GLU A 347 -26.39 61.82 -3.56
N ALA A 348 -26.48 62.06 -2.25
CA ALA A 348 -26.38 61.02 -1.25
C ALA A 348 -27.52 59.99 -1.35
N VAL A 349 -28.76 60.44 -1.57
CA VAL A 349 -29.93 59.57 -1.79
C VAL A 349 -29.73 58.71 -3.04
N ARG A 350 -29.30 59.30 -4.17
CA ARG A 350 -29.07 58.55 -5.42
C ARG A 350 -27.98 57.48 -5.26
N LYS A 351 -26.92 57.78 -4.51
CA LYS A 351 -25.87 56.79 -4.18
C LYS A 351 -26.38 55.67 -3.29
N MET A 352 -27.23 55.99 -2.31
CA MET A 352 -27.85 54.98 -1.45
C MET A 352 -28.79 54.06 -2.23
N GLU A 353 -29.55 54.59 -3.19
CA GLU A 353 -30.43 53.81 -4.07
C GLU A 353 -29.63 52.84 -4.95
N LEU A 354 -28.54 53.31 -5.58
CA LEU A 354 -27.64 52.45 -6.37
C LEU A 354 -27.06 51.29 -5.53
N VAL A 355 -26.60 51.58 -4.31
CA VAL A 355 -26.08 50.55 -3.40
C VAL A 355 -27.19 49.57 -2.98
N ALA A 356 -28.42 50.03 -2.80
CA ALA A 356 -29.56 49.19 -2.47
C ALA A 356 -29.94 48.25 -3.63
N GLU A 357 -29.95 48.75 -4.86
CA GLU A 357 -30.18 47.96 -6.07
C GLU A 357 -29.08 46.91 -6.29
N GLU A 358 -27.82 47.29 -6.11
CA GLU A 358 -26.69 46.38 -6.24
C GLU A 358 -26.74 45.26 -5.17
N LYS A 359 -27.05 45.62 -3.91
CA LYS A 359 -27.26 44.63 -2.84
C LYS A 359 -28.44 43.70 -3.10
N MET A 360 -29.55 44.22 -3.64
CA MET A 360 -30.70 43.40 -4.03
C MET A 360 -30.32 42.43 -5.16
N GLY A 361 -29.51 42.86 -6.12
CA GLY A 361 -28.97 42.01 -7.18
C GLY A 361 -28.08 40.88 -6.65
N LEU A 362 -27.19 41.20 -5.71
CA LEU A 362 -26.33 40.21 -5.04
C LEU A 362 -27.17 39.20 -4.23
N TYR A 363 -28.18 39.66 -3.49
CA TYR A 363 -29.06 38.79 -2.72
C TYR A 363 -29.83 37.81 -3.62
N LYS A 364 -30.37 38.27 -4.75
CA LYS A 364 -31.04 37.40 -5.73
C LYS A 364 -30.09 36.33 -6.28
N LYS A 365 -28.86 36.71 -6.66
CA LYS A 365 -27.84 35.76 -7.14
C LYS A 365 -27.47 34.74 -6.07
N ALA A 366 -27.25 35.18 -4.83
CA ALA A 366 -26.96 34.30 -3.70
C ALA A 366 -28.09 33.31 -3.45
N ARG A 367 -29.34 33.78 -3.48
CA ARG A 367 -30.52 32.91 -3.34
C ARG A 367 -30.59 31.84 -4.43
N THR A 368 -30.41 32.20 -5.70
CA THR A 368 -30.42 31.22 -6.80
C THR A 368 -29.26 30.21 -6.69
N ALA A 369 -28.10 30.63 -6.19
CA ALA A 369 -26.98 29.73 -5.93
C ALA A 369 -27.28 28.73 -4.81
N VAL A 370 -27.94 29.16 -3.72
CA VAL A 370 -28.39 28.27 -2.64
C VAL A 370 -29.44 27.27 -3.16
N GLU A 371 -30.44 27.73 -3.91
CA GLU A 371 -31.45 26.85 -4.52
C GLU A 371 -30.83 25.84 -5.51
N ALA A 372 -29.73 26.19 -6.18
CA ALA A 372 -28.98 25.25 -7.02
C ALA A 372 -28.22 24.20 -6.18
N CYS A 373 -27.59 24.62 -5.08
CA CYS A 373 -26.90 23.73 -4.14
C CYS A 373 -27.88 22.73 -3.51
N ASP A 374 -29.06 23.19 -3.06
CA ASP A 374 -30.07 22.32 -2.46
C ASP A 374 -30.54 21.23 -3.42
N ARG A 375 -30.77 21.58 -4.70
CA ARG A 375 -31.11 20.58 -5.74
C ARG A 375 -29.99 19.56 -5.99
N GLU A 376 -28.73 20.00 -5.93
CA GLU A 376 -27.59 19.09 -6.07
C GLU A 376 -27.51 18.12 -4.88
N LEU A 377 -27.76 18.60 -3.66
CA LEU A 377 -27.82 17.77 -2.46
C LEU A 377 -28.94 16.72 -2.54
N ASP A 378 -30.13 17.10 -3.02
CA ASP A 378 -31.25 16.18 -3.22
C ASP A 378 -30.92 15.08 -4.26
N GLU A 379 -30.27 15.46 -5.37
CA GLU A 379 -29.86 14.51 -6.39
C GLU A 379 -28.77 13.56 -5.87
N LYS A 380 -27.79 14.07 -5.10
CA LYS A 380 -26.80 13.23 -4.43
C LYS A 380 -27.42 12.29 -3.40
N ALA A 381 -28.42 12.74 -2.66
CA ALA A 381 -29.16 11.88 -1.74
C ALA A 381 -29.86 10.73 -2.47
N ARG A 382 -30.47 11.01 -3.64
CA ARG A 382 -31.09 9.98 -4.49
C ARG A 382 -30.07 8.98 -5.03
N GLN A 383 -28.92 9.45 -5.52
CA GLN A 383 -27.81 8.59 -5.98
C GLN A 383 -27.31 7.67 -4.85
N VAL A 384 -27.17 8.19 -3.62
CA VAL A 384 -26.76 7.39 -2.46
C VAL A 384 -27.79 6.29 -2.13
N GLN A 385 -29.09 6.57 -2.26
CA GLN A 385 -30.12 5.55 -2.07
C GLN A 385 -30.05 4.45 -3.13
N GLU A 386 -29.84 4.82 -4.39
CA GLU A 386 -29.69 3.87 -5.49
C GLU A 386 -28.45 2.97 -5.31
N PHE A 387 -27.29 3.56 -4.95
CA PHE A 387 -26.07 2.80 -4.64
C PHE A 387 -26.27 1.84 -3.46
N LYS A 388 -27.03 2.22 -2.42
CA LYS A 388 -27.35 1.33 -1.31
C LYS A 388 -28.24 0.16 -1.75
N ALA A 389 -29.22 0.41 -2.61
CA ALA A 389 -30.08 -0.64 -3.17
C ALA A 389 -29.29 -1.59 -4.07
N GLU A 390 -28.40 -1.07 -4.93
CA GLU A 390 -27.53 -1.87 -5.79
C GLU A 390 -26.56 -2.72 -4.95
N ARG A 391 -25.98 -2.16 -3.88
CA ARG A 391 -25.11 -2.89 -2.96
C ARG A 391 -25.84 -4.06 -2.29
N LEU A 392 -27.10 -3.87 -1.88
CA LEU A 392 -27.91 -4.94 -1.30
C LEU A 392 -28.19 -6.05 -2.32
N ARG A 393 -28.51 -5.68 -3.57
CA ARG A 393 -28.70 -6.65 -4.66
C ARG A 393 -27.44 -7.46 -4.95
N LYS A 394 -26.27 -6.80 -5.03
CA LYS A 394 -24.99 -7.49 -5.21
C LYS A 394 -24.66 -8.42 -4.06
N LYS A 395 -24.99 -8.03 -2.82
CA LYS A 395 -24.84 -8.90 -1.64
C LYS A 395 -25.66 -10.18 -1.77
N GLN A 396 -26.93 -10.08 -2.18
CA GLN A 396 -27.79 -11.25 -2.41
C GLN A 396 -27.23 -12.17 -3.51
N GLN A 397 -26.69 -11.60 -4.59
CA GLN A 397 -26.06 -12.39 -5.65
C GLN A 397 -24.80 -13.12 -5.17
N VAL A 398 -24.00 -12.50 -4.30
CA VAL A 398 -22.83 -13.16 -3.70
C VAL A 398 -23.26 -14.32 -2.81
N GLU A 399 -24.26 -14.13 -1.94
CA GLU A 399 -24.79 -15.18 -1.06
C GLU A 399 -25.34 -16.38 -1.86
N GLU A 400 -26.01 -16.12 -2.99
CA GLU A 400 -26.49 -17.16 -3.92
C GLU A 400 -25.33 -17.93 -4.56
N LEU A 401 -24.31 -17.23 -5.07
CA LEU A 401 -23.12 -17.85 -5.65
C LEU A 401 -22.35 -18.69 -4.62
N GLU A 402 -22.20 -18.19 -3.40
CA GLU A 402 -21.57 -18.95 -2.31
C GLU A 402 -22.34 -20.23 -1.99
N SER A 403 -23.67 -20.20 -2.04
CA SER A 403 -24.50 -21.40 -1.87
C SER A 403 -24.24 -22.43 -2.97
N ILE A 404 -24.16 -21.98 -4.24
CA ILE A 404 -23.85 -22.85 -5.37
C ILE A 404 -22.44 -23.44 -5.22
N VAL A 405 -21.45 -22.63 -4.83
CA VAL A 405 -20.07 -23.11 -4.60
C VAL A 405 -20.05 -24.18 -3.51
N ARG A 406 -20.73 -23.97 -2.38
CA ARG A 406 -20.83 -24.97 -1.31
C ARG A 406 -21.43 -26.29 -1.79
N LEU A 407 -22.51 -26.22 -2.58
CA LEU A 407 -23.13 -27.42 -3.16
C LEU A 407 -22.19 -28.14 -4.12
N LYS A 408 -21.50 -27.41 -5.01
CA LYS A 408 -20.55 -27.99 -5.96
C LYS A 408 -19.34 -28.60 -5.27
N GLN A 409 -18.87 -28.00 -4.19
CA GLN A 409 -17.80 -28.55 -3.37
C GLN A 409 -18.23 -29.88 -2.73
N ALA A 410 -19.41 -29.93 -2.13
CA ALA A 410 -19.96 -31.16 -1.54
C ALA A 410 -20.19 -32.27 -2.59
N GLU A 411 -20.67 -31.91 -3.78
CA GLU A 411 -20.78 -32.85 -4.91
C GLU A 411 -19.40 -33.42 -5.30
N ALA A 412 -18.38 -32.57 -5.43
CA ALA A 412 -17.03 -32.98 -5.79
C ALA A 412 -16.42 -33.93 -4.75
N GLU A 413 -16.58 -33.64 -3.45
CA GLU A 413 -16.13 -34.48 -2.35
C GLU A 413 -16.80 -35.87 -2.39
N MET A 414 -18.11 -35.91 -2.65
CA MET A 414 -18.85 -37.17 -2.79
C MET A 414 -18.36 -38.00 -3.98
N PHE A 415 -18.09 -37.37 -5.14
CA PHE A 415 -17.52 -38.05 -6.30
C PHE A 415 -16.11 -38.58 -6.01
N GLN A 416 -15.29 -37.80 -5.31
CA GLN A 416 -13.93 -38.21 -4.95
C GLN A 416 -13.94 -39.39 -3.98
N LEU A 417 -14.85 -39.39 -2.99
CA LEU A 417 -15.05 -40.50 -2.07
C LEU A 417 -15.43 -41.78 -2.85
N LYS A 418 -16.45 -41.71 -3.70
CA LYS A 418 -16.86 -42.86 -4.55
C LYS A 418 -15.72 -43.36 -5.43
N ALA A 419 -14.93 -42.47 -6.01
CA ALA A 419 -13.78 -42.86 -6.81
C ALA A 419 -12.70 -43.56 -5.98
N SER A 420 -12.48 -43.13 -4.72
CA SER A 420 -11.56 -43.82 -3.82
C SER A 420 -12.07 -45.20 -3.37
N GLU A 421 -13.36 -45.32 -3.06
CA GLU A 421 -13.98 -46.61 -2.70
C GLU A 421 -13.91 -47.60 -3.86
N ALA A 422 -14.20 -47.14 -5.09
CA ALA A 422 -14.10 -47.99 -6.28
C ALA A 422 -12.67 -48.48 -6.54
N ARG A 423 -11.66 -47.63 -6.32
CA ARG A 423 -10.24 -48.04 -6.41
C ARG A 423 -9.88 -49.07 -5.35
N GLN A 424 -10.28 -48.85 -4.10
CA GLN A 424 -9.99 -49.79 -3.01
C GLN A 424 -10.64 -51.16 -3.26
N GLU A 425 -11.87 -51.19 -3.77
CA GLU A 425 -12.54 -52.46 -4.08
C GLU A 425 -11.88 -53.18 -5.25
N ALA A 426 -11.46 -52.45 -6.29
CA ALA A 426 -10.69 -53.02 -7.39
C ALA A 426 -9.37 -53.65 -6.92
N GLU A 427 -8.63 -52.98 -6.02
CA GLU A 427 -7.40 -53.50 -5.42
C GLU A 427 -7.65 -54.76 -4.57
N ARG A 428 -8.75 -54.81 -3.82
CA ARG A 428 -9.15 -56.01 -3.07
C ARG A 428 -9.45 -57.18 -3.99
N LEU A 429 -10.25 -56.96 -5.04
CA LEU A 429 -10.57 -57.99 -6.01
C LEU A 429 -9.32 -58.49 -6.74
N GLN A 430 -8.41 -57.58 -7.10
CA GLN A 430 -7.12 -57.94 -7.69
C GLN A 430 -6.29 -58.83 -6.74
N SER A 431 -6.22 -58.47 -5.46
CA SER A 431 -5.51 -59.26 -4.45
C SER A 431 -6.09 -60.67 -4.27
N ILE A 432 -7.42 -60.78 -4.27
CA ILE A 432 -8.11 -62.09 -4.22
C ILE A 432 -7.81 -62.90 -5.48
N ALA A 433 -7.84 -62.28 -6.66
CA ALA A 433 -7.54 -62.94 -7.91
C ALA A 433 -6.10 -63.49 -7.94
N LEU A 434 -5.13 -62.68 -7.51
CA LEU A 434 -3.73 -63.10 -7.40
C LEU A 434 -3.56 -64.27 -6.43
N ALA A 435 -4.13 -64.18 -5.22
CA ALA A 435 -4.05 -65.26 -4.23
C ALA A 435 -4.70 -66.56 -4.71
N LYS A 436 -5.82 -66.47 -5.44
CA LYS A 436 -6.46 -67.65 -6.07
C LYS A 436 -5.60 -68.25 -7.18
N SER A 437 -4.97 -67.42 -8.01
CA SER A 437 -4.05 -67.86 -9.06
C SER A 437 -2.85 -68.58 -8.45
N GLU A 438 -2.23 -67.99 -7.43
CA GLU A 438 -1.08 -68.59 -6.75
C GLU A 438 -1.43 -69.94 -6.11
N ARG A 439 -2.57 -70.04 -5.43
CA ARG A 439 -3.03 -71.32 -4.88
C ARG A 439 -3.27 -72.36 -5.98
N ALA A 440 -3.88 -71.97 -7.09
CA ALA A 440 -4.10 -72.88 -8.22
C ALA A 440 -2.78 -73.38 -8.84
N GLU A 441 -1.78 -72.50 -8.96
CA GLU A 441 -0.44 -72.86 -9.43
C GLU A 441 0.28 -73.80 -8.44
N GLN A 442 0.18 -73.53 -7.13
CA GLN A 442 0.73 -74.39 -6.08
C GLN A 442 0.09 -75.79 -6.10
N ASP A 443 -1.24 -75.86 -6.20
CA ASP A 443 -1.99 -77.12 -6.30
C ASP A 443 -1.61 -77.90 -7.57
N TYR A 444 -1.50 -77.19 -8.71
CA TYR A 444 -1.04 -77.78 -9.97
C TYR A 444 0.37 -78.36 -9.85
N ALA A 445 1.32 -77.60 -9.28
CA ALA A 445 2.69 -78.05 -9.08
C ALA A 445 2.77 -79.26 -8.13
N SER A 446 1.99 -79.26 -7.05
CA SER A 446 1.91 -80.37 -6.10
C SER A 446 1.40 -81.66 -6.76
N LEU A 447 0.30 -81.57 -7.51
CA LEU A 447 -0.27 -82.71 -8.25
C LEU A 447 0.69 -83.22 -9.32
N TYR A 448 1.38 -82.32 -10.03
CA TYR A 448 2.39 -82.67 -11.02
C TYR A 448 3.56 -83.44 -10.39
N LEU A 449 4.13 -82.93 -9.29
CA LEU A 449 5.23 -83.58 -8.58
C LEU A 449 4.81 -84.95 -8.00
N LYS A 450 3.61 -85.04 -7.44
CA LYS A 450 3.08 -86.32 -6.94
C LYS A 450 3.00 -87.37 -8.05
N ARG A 451 2.47 -87.00 -9.22
CA ARG A 451 2.39 -87.91 -10.37
C ARG A 451 3.77 -88.33 -10.87
N ARG A 452 4.74 -87.40 -10.93
CA ARG A 452 6.13 -87.71 -11.29
C ARG A 452 6.80 -88.68 -10.31
N LEU A 453 6.50 -88.54 -9.01
CA LEU A 453 6.99 -89.47 -7.98
C LEU A 453 6.39 -90.87 -8.17
N GLU A 454 5.07 -90.96 -8.37
CA GLU A 454 4.38 -92.23 -8.63
C GLU A 454 4.94 -92.93 -9.88
N GLU A 455 5.19 -92.20 -10.96
CA GLU A 455 5.84 -92.71 -12.18
C GLU A 455 7.27 -93.22 -11.90
N ALA A 456 8.10 -92.44 -11.18
CA ALA A 456 9.46 -92.84 -10.83
C ALA A 456 9.50 -94.06 -9.89
N GLU A 457 8.55 -94.18 -8.95
CA GLU A 457 8.42 -95.35 -8.09
C GLU A 457 8.04 -96.60 -8.90
N ALA A 458 7.14 -96.47 -9.87
CA ALA A 458 6.78 -97.56 -10.78
C ALA A 458 7.97 -98.00 -11.65
N GLU A 459 8.74 -97.05 -12.19
CA GLU A 459 9.99 -97.34 -12.92
C GLU A 459 11.00 -98.07 -12.02
N LYS A 460 11.17 -97.62 -10.76
CA LYS A 460 12.03 -98.30 -9.79
C LYS A 460 11.58 -99.74 -9.54
N GLN A 461 10.29 -99.97 -9.34
CA GLN A 461 9.73 -101.31 -9.11
C GLN A 461 9.98 -102.21 -10.33
N PHE A 462 9.72 -101.70 -11.54
CA PHE A 462 9.99 -102.42 -12.79
C PHE A 462 11.47 -102.79 -12.95
N LEU A 463 12.38 -101.86 -12.70
CA LEU A 463 13.82 -102.13 -12.75
C LEU A 463 14.25 -103.16 -11.70
N PHE A 464 13.71 -103.07 -10.48
CA PHE A 464 13.99 -104.02 -9.40
C PHE A 464 13.53 -105.44 -9.75
N GLU A 465 12.34 -105.58 -10.34
CA GLU A 465 11.82 -106.87 -10.82
C GLU A 465 12.67 -107.42 -11.97
N LYS A 466 13.10 -106.56 -12.91
CA LYS A 466 14.01 -106.94 -14.00
C LYS A 466 15.37 -107.45 -13.49
N ILE A 467 15.96 -106.79 -12.49
CA ILE A 467 17.22 -107.24 -11.86
C ILE A 467 17.03 -108.60 -11.18
N LYS A 468 15.92 -108.77 -10.44
CA LYS A 468 15.59 -110.03 -9.77
C LYS A 468 15.44 -111.20 -10.75
N LEU A 469 14.89 -110.95 -11.94
CA LEU A 469 14.80 -111.94 -13.02
C LEU A 469 16.16 -112.24 -13.67
N GLN A 470 17.07 -111.26 -13.73
CA GLN A 470 18.43 -111.47 -14.24
C GLN A 470 19.32 -112.27 -13.26
N ASP A 471 19.17 -112.07 -11.95
CA ASP A 471 19.86 -112.88 -10.93
C ASP A 471 19.35 -114.33 -10.82
N GLY A 472 18.16 -114.62 -11.37
CA GLY A 472 17.58 -115.96 -11.45
C GLY A 472 18.13 -116.85 -12.58
N HIS A 473 19.10 -116.38 -13.38
CA HIS A 473 19.67 -117.12 -14.52
C HIS A 473 21.19 -117.31 -14.40
N ARG A 474 21.64 -118.03 -13.35
CA ARG A 474 23.00 -118.58 -13.28
C ARG A 474 22.98 -120.06 -12.87
N PRO A 475 23.29 -121.03 -13.77
CA PRO A 475 23.42 -122.45 -13.41
C PRO A 475 24.83 -122.81 -12.88
N PRO A 476 24.98 -123.97 -12.20
CA PRO A 476 25.94 -124.17 -11.10
C PRO A 476 27.10 -125.14 -11.41
N GLN A 477 28.18 -125.12 -10.62
CA GLN A 477 28.70 -126.31 -9.90
C GLN A 477 29.99 -126.09 -9.08
N ALA A 478 29.94 -126.66 -7.87
CA ALA A 478 30.95 -127.50 -7.18
C ALA A 478 32.28 -126.93 -6.61
N SER A 479 32.25 -126.81 -5.27
CA SER A 479 33.21 -127.33 -4.26
C SER A 479 34.72 -127.08 -4.41
N SER A 480 35.30 -126.26 -3.51
CA SER A 480 35.84 -126.68 -2.20
C SER A 480 36.95 -125.75 -1.68
N SER A 481 37.02 -125.62 -0.34
CA SER A 481 38.13 -125.13 0.51
C SER A 481 38.43 -123.61 0.59
N VAL A 482 38.06 -123.08 1.75
CA VAL A 482 38.48 -121.88 2.52
C VAL A 482 40.00 -121.93 2.87
N PRO A 483 40.70 -120.89 3.41
CA PRO A 483 40.49 -119.42 3.46
C PRO A 483 41.70 -118.60 2.91
N GLY A 484 41.54 -117.28 2.74
CA GLY A 484 42.68 -116.37 2.98
C GLY A 484 42.72 -115.04 2.21
N ASP A 485 42.01 -114.06 2.76
CA ASP A 485 42.44 -112.66 2.93
C ASP A 485 42.32 -111.60 1.80
N SER A 486 41.15 -110.95 1.81
CA SER A 486 40.94 -109.50 2.00
C SER A 486 41.91 -108.49 1.38
N SER A 487 41.71 -108.17 0.10
CA SER A 487 42.11 -106.84 -0.42
C SER A 487 41.27 -106.43 -1.63
N GLN A 488 40.12 -105.77 -1.40
CA GLN A 488 39.50 -104.92 -2.43
C GLN A 488 38.51 -103.93 -1.80
N ALA A 489 39.05 -102.83 -1.28
CA ALA A 489 38.32 -101.63 -0.93
C ALA A 489 38.81 -100.39 -1.73
N PRO A 490 38.52 -100.26 -3.05
CA PRO A 490 38.62 -98.92 -3.67
C PRO A 490 37.35 -98.41 -4.39
N SER A 491 36.37 -99.25 -4.74
CA SER A 491 35.30 -98.79 -5.66
C SER A 491 34.09 -98.12 -5.00
N GLN A 492 33.75 -98.43 -3.75
CA GLN A 492 32.61 -97.77 -3.06
C GLN A 492 32.96 -96.34 -2.58
N ALA A 493 34.21 -96.10 -2.18
CA ALA A 493 34.66 -94.79 -1.73
C ALA A 493 34.61 -93.73 -2.85
N LEU A 494 34.91 -94.12 -4.09
CA LEU A 494 34.92 -93.20 -5.25
C LEU A 494 33.50 -92.77 -5.68
N MET A 495 32.50 -93.65 -5.51
CA MET A 495 31.10 -93.30 -5.80
C MET A 495 30.49 -92.36 -4.75
N LEU A 496 30.78 -92.59 -3.47
CA LEU A 496 30.31 -91.70 -2.38
C LEU A 496 30.95 -90.31 -2.47
N SER A 497 32.20 -90.22 -2.92
CA SER A 497 32.88 -88.94 -3.18
C SER A 497 32.20 -88.14 -4.32
N LYS A 498 31.82 -88.79 -5.43
CA LYS A 498 31.10 -88.12 -6.53
C LYS A 498 29.71 -87.63 -6.15
N ILE A 499 29.01 -88.35 -5.27
CA ILE A 499 27.70 -87.95 -4.77
C ILE A 499 27.83 -86.74 -3.82
N GLN A 500 28.88 -86.69 -3.00
CA GLN A 500 29.14 -85.53 -2.13
C GLN A 500 29.51 -84.25 -2.91
N ASP A 501 30.23 -84.37 -4.03
CA ASP A 501 30.57 -83.20 -4.86
C ASP A 501 29.35 -82.63 -5.61
N LEU A 502 28.42 -83.49 -6.04
CA LEU A 502 27.15 -83.04 -6.65
C LEU A 502 26.26 -82.29 -5.64
N LEU A 503 26.26 -82.70 -4.37
CA LEU A 503 25.46 -82.05 -3.32
C LEU A 503 26.02 -80.69 -2.87
N LYS A 504 27.33 -80.44 -3.03
CA LYS A 504 27.93 -79.12 -2.73
C LYS A 504 27.58 -78.06 -3.78
N ASN A 505 27.42 -78.46 -5.05
CA ASN A 505 27.10 -77.54 -6.15
C ASN A 505 25.66 -77.02 -6.14
N VAL A 506 24.74 -77.68 -5.42
CA VAL A 506 23.34 -77.22 -5.27
C VAL A 506 23.20 -76.16 -4.17
N ARG A 507 24.12 -76.09 -3.20
CA ARG A 507 24.09 -75.11 -2.09
C ARG A 507 24.74 -73.77 -2.42
N THR A 508 25.33 -73.60 -3.60
CA THR A 508 26.07 -72.40 -4.01
C THR A 508 25.51 -71.83 -5.32
N MET A 509 24.28 -71.32 -5.27
CA MET A 509 23.72 -70.42 -6.29
C MET A 509 23.37 -69.08 -5.63
N PRO A 510 23.91 -67.93 -6.11
CA PRO A 510 23.62 -66.63 -5.53
C PRO A 510 22.25 -66.10 -5.99
N THR A 511 21.39 -65.71 -5.06
CA THR A 511 20.19 -64.92 -5.36
C THR A 511 20.57 -63.48 -5.62
N LYS A 512 20.50 -63.08 -6.90
CA LYS A 512 20.60 -61.69 -7.36
C LYS A 512 19.46 -60.84 -6.77
N SER A 513 19.84 -59.68 -6.25
CA SER A 513 19.01 -58.51 -5.97
C SER A 513 18.63 -57.75 -7.24
N GLU A 514 17.40 -57.27 -7.33
CA GLU A 514 16.91 -56.06 -8.05
C GLU A 514 15.41 -55.94 -7.68
N ALA A 515 14.88 -54.92 -7.00
CA ALA A 515 14.89 -53.47 -7.25
C ALA A 515 14.41 -53.12 -8.66
N HIS A 516 13.12 -52.84 -8.84
CA HIS A 516 12.63 -51.88 -9.84
C HIS A 516 11.29 -51.25 -9.41
N SER A 517 11.33 -49.92 -9.29
CA SER A 517 10.18 -49.02 -9.36
C SER A 517 9.38 -49.25 -10.65
N LYS A 518 8.06 -49.14 -10.52
CA LYS A 518 7.26 -48.15 -11.24
C LYS A 518 6.08 -47.75 -10.36
#